data_AF-A0ABD0RQF9-F1
#
_entry.id   AF-A0ABD0RQF9-F1
#
_cell.length_a   1.000
_cell.length_b   1.000
_cell.length_c   1.000
_cell.angle_alpha   90.00
_cell.angle_beta   90.00
_cell.angle_gamma   90.00
#
_symmetry.space_group_name_H-M   'P 1'
#
loop_
_entity.id
_entity.type
_entity.pdbx_description
1 polymer ?
#
loop_
_entity_poly.entity_id
_entity_poly.type
_entity_poly.pdbx_seq_one_letter_code
_entity_poly.pdbx_strand_id
1 'polypeptide(L)'
;FHLSGTVTEPATQSEPETTHKVAISFDRCKITSVTCGCGNRDIFYCAHVVALSLYRIRKPEQVKLRLPISETLFQMNRDQLQKLVQYLITAHHTEVLPTAQKLADEILSSNSEINQVH
;
A
#
# COMPACT_ATOMS: atom_id res chain seq x y z
N PHE A 1 -6.54 9.29 4.63
CA PHE A 1 -7.14 8.46 3.56
C PHE A 1 -6.06 7.90 2.65
N HIS A 2 -6.27 6.73 2.07
CA HIS A 2 -5.42 6.18 1.02
C HIS A 2 -6.18 5.97 -0.29
N LEU A 3 -5.48 6.27 -1.37
CA LEU A 3 -5.83 5.93 -2.74
C LEU A 3 -4.74 5.02 -3.27
N SER A 4 -5.09 3.80 -3.64
CA SER A 4 -4.17 2.88 -4.29
C SER A 4 -4.77 2.37 -5.60
N GLY A 5 -3.91 2.04 -6.54
CA GLY A 5 -4.32 1.54 -7.83
C GLY A 5 -3.14 1.07 -8.65
N THR A 6 -3.47 0.58 -9.83
CA THR A 6 -2.52 0.13 -10.82
C THR A 6 -2.71 0.98 -12.07
N VAL A 7 -1.63 1.53 -12.60
CA VAL A 7 -1.62 2.31 -13.83
C VAL A 7 -0.82 1.56 -14.87
N THR A 8 -1.41 1.36 -16.04
CA THR A 8 -0.79 0.63 -17.16
C THR A 8 -0.37 1.63 -18.22
N GLU A 9 0.90 1.61 -18.59
CA GLU A 9 1.41 2.32 -19.76
C GLU A 9 1.28 1.42 -20.97
N PRO A 10 0.61 1.88 -22.05
CA PRO A 10 0.40 1.05 -23.22
C PRO A 10 1.73 0.74 -23.92
N ALA A 11 1.83 -0.44 -24.52
CA ALA A 11 2.99 -0.82 -25.32
C ALA A 11 3.24 0.21 -26.45
N THR A 12 4.50 0.55 -26.66
CA THR A 12 4.97 1.33 -27.81
C THR A 12 5.71 0.41 -28.78
N GLN A 13 6.09 0.89 -29.96
CA GLN A 13 6.88 0.09 -30.91
C GLN A 13 8.24 -0.35 -30.33
N SER A 14 8.75 0.36 -29.32
CA SER A 14 10.05 0.13 -28.71
C SER A 14 9.98 -0.54 -27.33
N GLU A 15 8.85 -0.46 -26.63
CA GLU A 15 8.73 -0.93 -25.24
C GLU A 15 7.43 -1.71 -25.01
N PRO A 16 7.48 -2.83 -24.27
CA PRO A 16 6.30 -3.60 -23.93
C PRO A 16 5.38 -2.84 -22.98
N GLU A 17 4.15 -3.32 -22.82
CA GLU A 17 3.21 -2.80 -21.82
C GLU A 17 3.79 -2.96 -20.41
N THR A 18 3.81 -1.87 -19.65
CA THR A 18 4.31 -1.85 -18.27
C THR A 18 3.20 -1.47 -17.32
N THR A 19 3.26 -2.04 -16.12
CA THR A 19 2.24 -1.87 -15.10
C THR A 19 2.88 -1.39 -13.81
N HIS A 20 2.40 -0.26 -13.30
CA HIS A 20 2.94 0.38 -12.11
C HIS A 20 1.90 0.43 -10.99
N LYS A 21 2.25 -0.16 -9.84
CA LYS A 21 1.48 -0.01 -8.60
C LYS A 21 1.73 1.39 -8.02
N VAL A 22 0.65 2.10 -7.71
CA VAL A 22 0.68 3.48 -7.19
C VAL A 22 -0.14 3.55 -5.91
N ALA A 23 0.41 4.22 -4.89
CA ALA A 23 -0.28 4.54 -3.65
C ALA A 23 -0.08 6.01 -3.31
N ILE A 24 -1.15 6.67 -2.86
CA ILE A 24 -1.18 8.07 -2.44
C ILE A 24 -1.87 8.14 -1.08
N SER A 25 -1.21 8.79 -0.13
CA SER A 25 -1.75 9.04 1.21
C SER A 25 -2.14 10.49 1.36
N PHE A 26 -3.27 10.74 2.00
CA PHE A 26 -3.80 12.09 2.25
C PHE A 26 -4.14 12.27 3.73
N ASP A 27 -3.77 13.42 4.28
CA ASP A 27 -4.28 13.94 5.55
C ASP A 27 -4.78 15.37 5.37
N ARG A 28 -5.91 15.74 5.99
CA ARG A 28 -6.50 17.10 5.95
C ARG A 28 -6.43 17.78 4.57
N CYS A 29 -6.89 17.06 3.55
CA CYS A 29 -6.92 17.49 2.14
C CYS A 29 -5.54 17.74 1.48
N LYS A 30 -4.45 17.28 2.09
CA LYS A 30 -3.09 17.35 1.54
C LYS A 30 -2.54 15.96 1.27
N ILE A 31 -1.82 15.80 0.17
CA ILE A 31 -1.02 14.60 -0.07
C ILE A 31 0.15 14.61 0.92
N THR A 32 0.30 13.53 1.70
CA THR A 32 1.36 13.37 2.70
C THR A 32 2.46 12.42 2.23
N SER A 33 2.12 11.46 1.38
CA SER A 33 3.10 10.57 0.76
C SER A 33 2.60 10.01 -0.57
N VAL A 34 3.55 9.69 -1.43
CA VAL A 34 3.32 8.99 -2.69
C VAL A 34 4.30 7.83 -2.80
N THR A 35 3.88 6.74 -3.42
CA THR A 35 4.75 5.61 -3.75
C THR A 35 4.34 5.10 -5.12
N CYS A 36 5.30 4.99 -6.04
CA CYS A 36 5.04 4.50 -7.38
C CYS A 36 6.13 3.50 -7.78
N GLY A 37 5.72 2.35 -8.33
CA GLY A 37 6.62 1.34 -8.85
C GLY A 37 7.31 1.68 -10.19
N CYS A 38 7.38 2.95 -10.59
CA CYS A 38 7.98 3.37 -11.87
C CYS A 38 9.46 3.77 -11.74
N GLY A 39 10.03 3.73 -10.54
CA GLY A 39 11.44 4.04 -10.30
C GLY A 39 11.82 5.52 -10.41
N ASN A 40 10.92 6.39 -10.86
CA ASN A 40 11.16 7.83 -10.97
C ASN A 40 11.14 8.48 -9.56
N ARG A 41 12.34 8.82 -9.05
CA ARG A 41 12.56 9.37 -7.70
C ARG A 41 12.74 10.89 -7.69
N ASP A 42 12.92 11.50 -8.85
CA ASP A 42 13.30 12.91 -8.97
C ASP A 42 12.09 13.86 -9.05
N ILE A 43 10.87 13.32 -9.20
CA ILE A 43 9.64 14.10 -9.31
C ILE A 43 8.67 13.67 -8.21
N PHE A 44 8.22 14.65 -7.39
CA PHE A 44 7.23 14.43 -6.33
C PHE A 44 5.92 13.83 -6.83
N TYR A 45 5.54 14.06 -8.09
CA TYR A 45 4.32 13.55 -8.71
C TYR A 45 4.58 13.09 -10.15
N CYS A 46 4.96 11.82 -10.35
CA CYS A 46 5.10 11.27 -11.70
C CYS A 46 3.76 11.15 -12.42
N ALA A 47 3.79 10.90 -13.74
CA ALA A 47 2.60 10.77 -14.58
C ALA A 47 1.58 9.74 -14.04
N HIS A 48 2.06 8.64 -13.46
CA HIS A 48 1.22 7.61 -12.83
C HIS A 48 0.42 8.12 -11.63
N VAL A 49 1.05 8.94 -10.77
CA VAL A 49 0.40 9.55 -9.60
C VAL A 49 -0.67 10.54 -10.06
N VAL A 50 -0.37 11.33 -11.09
CA VAL A 50 -1.32 12.27 -11.71
C VAL A 50 -2.49 11.52 -12.34
N ALA A 51 -2.21 10.45 -13.11
CA ALA A 51 -3.22 9.64 -13.76
C ALA A 51 -4.20 9.01 -12.75
N LEU A 52 -3.68 8.38 -11.68
CA LEU A 52 -4.52 7.79 -10.64
C LEU A 52 -5.39 8.85 -9.93
N SER A 53 -4.81 10.02 -9.65
CA SER A 53 -5.52 11.14 -9.01
C SER A 53 -6.66 11.65 -9.90
N LEU A 54 -6.38 11.90 -11.18
CA LEU A 54 -7.38 12.35 -12.15
C LEU A 54 -8.48 11.30 -12.37
N TYR A 55 -8.12 10.02 -12.45
CA TYR A 55 -9.08 8.93 -12.58
C TYR A 55 -10.06 8.92 -11.41
N ARG A 56 -9.57 9.08 -10.17
CA ARG A 56 -10.41 9.19 -8.96
C ARG A 56 -11.31 10.42 -8.97
N ILE A 57 -10.83 11.57 -9.46
CA ILE A 57 -11.63 12.80 -9.56
C ILE A 57 -12.78 12.60 -10.56
N ARG A 58 -12.48 12.01 -11.72
CA ARG A 58 -13.47 11.82 -12.79
C ARG A 58 -14.44 10.68 -12.51
N LYS A 59 -14.03 9.67 -11.74
CA LYS A 59 -14.83 8.48 -11.44
C LYS A 59 -14.88 8.21 -9.93
N PRO A 60 -15.50 9.10 -9.14
CA PRO A 60 -15.47 9.03 -7.68
C PRO A 60 -16.09 7.75 -7.12
N GLU A 61 -17.14 7.23 -7.78
CA GLU A 61 -17.85 6.02 -7.35
C GLU A 61 -17.08 4.72 -7.64
N GLN A 62 -16.19 4.72 -8.64
CA GLN A 62 -15.43 3.53 -9.04
C GLN A 62 -14.20 3.32 -8.16
N VAL A 63 -13.77 4.35 -7.42
CA VAL A 63 -12.54 4.31 -6.65
C VAL A 63 -12.81 4.81 -5.24
N LYS A 64 -13.03 3.88 -4.31
CA LYS A 64 -13.31 4.25 -2.92
C LYS A 64 -12.04 4.71 -2.21
N LEU A 65 -12.07 5.90 -1.62
CA LEU A 65 -11.06 6.33 -0.67
C LEU A 65 -11.27 5.55 0.63
N ARG A 66 -10.20 4.99 1.18
CA ARG A 66 -10.25 4.24 2.44
C ARG A 66 -9.55 5.03 3.55
N LEU A 67 -9.97 4.82 4.79
CA LEU A 67 -9.20 5.27 5.94
C LEU A 67 -7.80 4.63 5.91
N PRO A 68 -6.79 5.22 6.59
CA PRO A 68 -5.55 4.52 6.90
C PRO A 68 -5.85 3.12 7.41
N ILE A 69 -5.10 2.13 6.91
CA ILE A 69 -5.35 0.74 7.32
C ILE A 69 -5.17 0.56 8.82
N SER A 70 -4.34 1.39 9.47
CA SER A 70 -4.19 1.46 10.92
C SER A 70 -5.53 1.69 11.64
N GLU A 71 -6.42 2.51 11.10
CA GLU A 71 -7.76 2.73 11.67
C GLU A 71 -8.61 1.45 11.60
N THR A 72 -8.57 0.76 10.47
CA THR A 72 -9.27 -0.52 10.30
C THR A 72 -8.69 -1.59 11.24
N LEU A 73 -7.37 -1.64 11.38
CA LEU A 73 -6.69 -2.57 12.28
C LEU A 73 -7.07 -2.31 13.74
N PHE A 74 -7.19 -1.04 14.15
CA PHE A 74 -7.60 -0.66 15.50
C PHE A 74 -9.03 -1.11 15.86
N GLN A 75 -9.90 -1.22 14.85
CA GLN A 75 -11.28 -1.69 15.04
C GLN A 75 -11.41 -3.22 15.04
N MET A 76 -10.39 -3.97 14.62
CA MET A 76 -10.44 -5.42 14.55
C MET A 76 -10.13 -6.06 15.89
N ASN A 77 -10.90 -7.09 16.26
CA ASN A 77 -10.57 -7.93 17.40
C ASN A 77 -9.42 -8.89 17.07
N ARG A 78 -8.92 -9.61 18.09
CA ARG A 78 -7.79 -10.54 17.95
C ARG A 78 -7.99 -11.58 16.84
N ASP A 79 -9.17 -12.18 16.75
CA ASP A 79 -9.44 -13.22 15.77
C ASP A 79 -9.53 -12.66 14.34
N GLN A 80 -10.07 -11.45 14.19
CA GLN A 80 -10.10 -10.73 12.91
C GLN A 80 -8.69 -10.33 12.45
N LEU A 81 -7.85 -9.83 13.37
CA LEU A 81 -6.45 -9.51 13.09
C LEU A 81 -5.66 -10.75 12.67
N GLN A 82 -5.81 -11.86 13.41
CA GLN A 82 -5.15 -13.11 13.07
C GLN A 82 -5.58 -13.63 11.70
N LYS A 83 -6.89 -13.59 11.39
CA LYS A 83 -7.40 -13.94 10.06
C LYS A 83 -6.80 -13.03 8.98
N LEU A 84 -6.79 -11.72 9.19
CA LEU A 84 -6.24 -10.77 8.22
C LEU A 84 -4.78 -11.10 7.88
N VAL A 85 -3.94 -11.31 8.89
CA VAL A 85 -2.52 -11.65 8.70
C VAL A 85 -2.38 -12.99 7.98
N GLN A 86 -3.15 -14.01 8.38
CA GLN A 86 -3.13 -15.32 7.74
C GLN A 86 -3.48 -15.24 6.25
N TYR A 87 -4.57 -14.55 5.90
CA TYR A 87 -5.00 -14.38 4.52
C TYR A 87 -3.99 -13.54 3.71
N LEU A 88 -3.37 -12.53 4.31
CA LEU A 88 -2.35 -11.71 3.66
C LEU A 88 -1.12 -12.56 3.31
N ILE A 89 -0.63 -13.37 4.26
CA ILE A 89 0.48 -14.29 4.03
C ILE A 89 0.11 -15.30 2.95
N THR A 90 -1.07 -15.92 3.00
CA THR A 90 -1.49 -16.88 1.97
C THR A 90 -1.55 -16.24 0.57
N ALA A 91 -2.10 -15.03 0.46
CA ALA A 91 -2.26 -14.33 -0.81
C ALA A 91 -0.93 -13.86 -1.43
N HIS A 92 0.05 -13.48 -0.59
CA HIS A 92 1.31 -12.88 -1.03
C HIS A 92 2.54 -13.60 -0.43
N HIS A 93 2.46 -14.91 -0.25
CA HIS A 93 3.47 -15.69 0.49
C HIS A 93 4.88 -15.51 -0.07
N THR A 94 5.04 -15.42 -1.38
CA THR A 94 6.35 -15.22 -2.02
C THR A 94 7.00 -13.88 -1.68
N GLU A 95 6.20 -12.81 -1.54
CA GLU A 95 6.69 -11.45 -1.32
C GLU A 95 6.77 -11.10 0.18
N VAL A 96 5.86 -11.64 0.99
CA VAL A 96 5.65 -11.17 2.37
C VAL A 96 6.20 -12.14 3.43
N LEU A 97 6.31 -13.44 3.13
CA LEU A 97 6.63 -14.46 4.14
C LEU A 97 7.97 -14.20 4.86
N PRO A 98 9.09 -13.88 4.18
CA PRO A 98 10.36 -13.65 4.87
C PRO A 98 10.28 -12.50 5.88
N THR A 99 9.64 -11.41 5.50
CA THR A 99 9.43 -10.25 6.37
C THR A 99 8.46 -10.56 7.51
N ALA A 100 7.38 -11.27 7.23
CA ALA A 100 6.40 -11.67 8.25
C ALA A 100 7.01 -12.60 9.30
N GLN A 101 7.84 -13.57 8.89
CA GLN A 101 8.54 -14.46 9.81
C GLN A 101 9.51 -13.68 10.71
N LYS A 102 10.33 -12.80 10.12
CA LYS A 102 11.24 -11.95 10.88
C LYS A 102 10.49 -11.12 11.94
N LEU A 103 9.38 -10.48 11.56
CA LEU A 103 8.57 -9.68 12.48
C LEU A 103 7.92 -10.56 13.57
N ALA A 104 7.43 -11.75 13.22
CA ALA A 104 6.86 -12.69 14.19
C ALA A 104 7.90 -13.12 15.23
N ASP A 105 9.12 -13.44 14.79
CA ASP A 105 10.23 -13.83 15.68
C ASP A 105 10.62 -12.67 16.61
N GLU A 106 10.67 -11.43 16.08
CA GLU A 106 10.94 -10.23 16.88
C GLU A 106 9.83 -9.97 17.92
N ILE A 107 8.56 -10.13 17.56
CA ILE A 107 7.42 -9.92 18.48
C ILE A 107 7.40 -10.99 19.58
N LEU A 108 7.69 -12.25 19.25
CA LEU A 108 7.74 -13.34 20.23
C LEU A 108 8.95 -13.27 21.17
N SER A 109 9.98 -12.50 20.80
CA SER A 109 11.15 -12.25 21.64
C SER A 109 10.86 -11.18 22.70
N SER A 110 10.84 -11.58 23.97
CA SER A 110 10.53 -10.70 25.11
C SER A 110 11.45 -9.47 25.23
N ASN A 111 12.66 -9.52 24.67
CA ASN A 111 13.66 -8.44 24.75
C ASN A 111 13.74 -7.59 23.48
N SER A 112 12.88 -7.83 22.49
CA SER A 112 12.92 -7.09 21.23
C SER A 112 12.45 -5.64 21.41
N GLU A 113 13.10 -4.72 20.69
CA GLU A 113 12.71 -3.30 20.65
C GLU A 113 11.26 -3.12 20.18
N ILE A 114 10.75 -4.02 19.35
CA ILE A 114 9.37 -3.96 18.83
C ILE A 114 8.30 -4.06 19.93
N ASN A 115 8.64 -4.67 21.07
CA ASN A 115 7.76 -4.82 22.22
C ASN A 115 7.89 -3.66 23.23
N GLN A 116 8.86 -2.76 23.01
CA GLN A 116 9.00 -1.55 23.82
C GLN A 116 7.96 -0.54 23.33
N VAL A 117 6.86 -0.44 24.06
CA VAL A 117 5.76 0.50 23.79
C VAL A 117 6.32 1.93 23.80
N HIS A 118 6.16 2.67 22.70
CA HIS A 118 6.26 4.13 22.66
C HIS A 118 4.87 4.76 22.75
#